data_AF-A0A3M9MBG6-F1
#
_entry.id   AF-A0A3M9MBG6-F1
#
_cell.length_a   1.000
_cell.length_b   1.000
_cell.length_c   1.000
_cell.angle_alpha   90.00
_cell.angle_beta   90.00
_cell.angle_gamma   90.00
#
_symmetry.space_group_name_H-M   'P 1'
#
loop_
_entity.id
_entity.type
_entity.pdbx_description
1 polymer ?
#
loop_
_entity_poly.entity_id
_entity_poly.type
_entity_poly.pdbx_seq_one_letter_code
_entity_poly.pdbx_strand_id
1 'polypeptide(L)'
;MINNADIVVEGTPLSVIDKNKVLRESGNLKKEGTNILFSVTSVIKGDLNQKVIALNQWGLGNCTELYKMGNQYFIFGYEVKGFRSKKKEYNSKIKSNNTPPPLPGEKIDKNGILTTLNYDKEETDYWGKILKNYRVFTTSSCSTFHPDSEFTKTVKKQQLSTRAKKH
;
A
#
# COMPACT_ATOMS: atom_id res chain seq x y z
N MET A 1 14.06 3.56 -4.40
CA MET A 1 12.84 3.20 -3.64
C MET A 1 12.18 4.44 -3.02
N ILE A 2 12.87 5.19 -2.14
CA ILE A 2 12.29 6.39 -1.51
C ILE A 2 11.84 7.48 -2.50
N ASN A 3 12.58 7.69 -3.59
CA ASN A 3 12.25 8.74 -4.56
C ASN A 3 10.96 8.44 -5.33
N ASN A 4 10.63 7.16 -5.52
CA ASN A 4 9.50 6.74 -6.33
C ASN A 4 8.20 6.63 -5.52
N ALA A 5 8.29 6.51 -4.19
CA ALA A 5 7.11 6.43 -3.33
C ALA A 5 6.47 7.81 -3.14
N ASP A 6 5.15 7.91 -3.20
CA ASP A 6 4.44 9.17 -2.93
C ASP A 6 4.49 9.52 -1.44
N ILE A 7 4.46 8.50 -0.58
CA ILE A 7 4.62 8.65 0.87
C ILE A 7 5.62 7.66 1.43
N VAL A 8 6.22 8.05 2.55
CA VAL A 8 7.01 7.18 3.42
C VAL A 8 6.58 7.48 4.85
N VAL A 9 6.00 6.49 5.52
CA VAL A 9 5.35 6.69 6.82
C VAL A 9 5.68 5.57 7.80
N GLU A 10 5.59 5.89 9.09
CA GLU A 10 5.53 4.92 10.16
C GLU A 10 4.17 4.92 10.82
N GLY A 11 3.78 3.77 11.34
CA GLY A 11 2.49 3.64 11.99
C GLY A 11 2.12 2.20 12.33
N THR A 12 0.86 2.02 12.67
CA THR A 12 0.30 0.74 13.11
C THR A 12 -1.03 0.45 12.40
N PRO A 13 -1.34 -0.82 12.08
CA PRO A 13 -2.65 -1.21 11.59
C PRO A 13 -3.73 -0.95 12.66
N LEU A 14 -4.85 -0.37 12.25
CA LEU A 14 -6.02 -0.10 13.09
C LEU A 14 -7.11 -1.15 12.92
N SER A 15 -7.41 -1.51 11.67
CA SER A 15 -8.48 -2.45 11.35
C SER A 15 -8.34 -3.01 9.95
N VAL A 16 -8.81 -4.23 9.73
CA VAL A 16 -8.91 -4.86 8.41
C VAL A 16 -10.09 -4.28 7.62
N ILE A 17 -9.85 -3.93 6.36
CA ILE A 17 -10.84 -3.39 5.41
C ILE A 17 -10.95 -4.25 4.14
N ASP A 18 -10.85 -5.57 4.29
CA ASP A 18 -11.06 -6.48 3.17
C ASP A 18 -12.55 -6.55 2.76
N LYS A 19 -12.81 -6.51 1.44
CA LYS A 19 -14.15 -6.68 0.86
C LYS A 19 -14.75 -8.05 1.21
N ASN A 20 -13.91 -9.10 1.25
CA ASN A 20 -14.35 -10.47 1.49
C ASN A 20 -14.67 -10.74 2.95
N LYS A 21 -15.98 -10.87 3.23
CA LYS A 21 -16.55 -11.09 4.57
C LYS A 21 -16.10 -12.41 5.23
N VAL A 22 -15.80 -13.43 4.43
CA VAL A 22 -15.36 -14.76 4.92
C VAL A 22 -14.04 -14.67 5.70
N LEU A 23 -13.15 -13.76 5.31
CA LEU A 23 -11.91 -13.51 6.05
C LEU A 23 -12.15 -12.68 7.33
N ARG A 24 -13.29 -12.02 7.51
CA ARG A 24 -13.55 -11.19 8.70
C ARG A 24 -14.17 -11.96 9.87
N GLU A 25 -14.74 -13.13 9.60
CA GLU A 25 -15.54 -13.90 10.55
C GLU A 25 -14.78 -15.06 11.22
N SER A 26 -13.59 -15.43 10.74
CA SER A 26 -12.72 -16.33 11.50
C SER A 26 -12.01 -15.52 12.59
N GLY A 27 -12.16 -15.92 13.86
CA GLY A 27 -11.73 -15.14 15.03
C GLY A 27 -10.25 -14.73 15.07
N ASN A 28 -9.38 -15.40 14.29
CA ASN A 28 -7.95 -15.08 14.17
C ASN A 28 -7.67 -13.95 13.16
N LEU A 29 -8.51 -13.78 12.13
CA LEU A 29 -8.32 -12.78 11.08
C LEU A 29 -8.83 -11.37 11.45
N LYS A 30 -9.45 -11.18 12.63
CA LYS A 30 -9.68 -9.82 13.15
C LYS A 30 -8.38 -9.11 13.51
N LYS A 31 -7.28 -9.85 13.71
CA LYS A 31 -5.98 -9.33 14.15
C LYS A 31 -4.96 -9.21 13.03
N GLU A 32 -5.28 -9.62 11.81
CA GLU A 32 -4.36 -9.49 10.68
C GLU A 32 -5.09 -9.41 9.34
N GLY A 33 -4.55 -8.64 8.39
CA GLY A 33 -5.17 -8.49 7.07
C GLY A 33 -4.23 -7.89 6.04
N THR A 34 -4.61 -8.01 4.77
CA THR A 34 -3.79 -7.49 3.66
C THR A 34 -4.19 -6.07 3.29
N ASN A 35 -5.48 -5.73 3.40
CA ASN A 35 -5.98 -4.38 3.26
C ASN A 35 -6.41 -3.85 4.63
N ILE A 36 -5.88 -2.70 5.03
CA ILE A 36 -6.04 -2.16 6.39
C ILE A 36 -6.29 -0.66 6.40
N LEU A 37 -6.97 -0.17 7.43
CA LEU A 37 -6.76 1.19 7.90
C LEU A 37 -5.48 1.22 8.72
N PHE A 38 -4.67 2.24 8.50
CA PHE A 38 -3.36 2.39 9.10
C PHE A 38 -3.26 3.75 9.79
N SER A 39 -2.94 3.73 11.09
CA SER A 39 -2.69 4.92 11.89
C SER A 39 -1.25 5.37 11.67
N VAL A 40 -1.08 6.55 11.10
CA VAL A 40 0.23 7.15 10.84
C VAL A 40 0.71 7.86 12.10
N THR A 41 1.86 7.42 12.61
CA THR A 41 2.54 8.03 13.77
C THR A 41 3.63 9.00 13.34
N SER A 42 4.25 8.77 12.17
CA SER A 42 5.27 9.66 11.62
C SER A 42 5.24 9.69 10.10
N VAL A 43 5.44 10.88 9.53
CA VAL A 43 5.56 11.10 8.08
C VAL A 43 6.99 11.49 7.76
N ILE A 44 7.68 10.62 7.03
CA ILE A 44 9.07 10.79 6.61
C ILE A 44 9.13 11.48 5.25
N LYS A 45 8.23 11.10 4.34
CA LYS A 45 8.07 11.71 3.01
C LYS A 45 6.58 11.80 2.66
N GLY A 46 6.25 12.84 1.89
CA GLY A 46 4.93 13.10 1.35
C GLY A 46 4.17 14.10 2.21
N ASP A 47 3.20 14.78 1.61
CA ASP A 47 2.27 15.62 2.34
C ASP A 47 1.09 14.76 2.76
N LEU A 48 0.86 14.62 4.07
CA LEU A 48 -0.24 13.85 4.63
C LEU A 48 -0.87 14.62 5.79
N ASN A 49 -2.08 15.13 5.57
CA ASN A 49 -2.88 15.85 6.55
C ASN A 49 -3.78 14.94 7.42
N GLN A 50 -3.95 13.68 7.01
CA GLN A 50 -4.76 12.68 7.73
C GLN A 50 -3.88 11.77 8.59
N LYS A 51 -4.30 11.51 9.83
CA LYS A 51 -3.64 10.54 10.72
C LYS A 51 -3.98 9.09 10.39
N VAL A 52 -5.01 8.85 9.58
CA VAL A 52 -5.44 7.52 9.18
C VAL A 52 -5.51 7.45 7.67
N ILE A 53 -4.89 6.43 7.10
CA ILE A 53 -4.90 6.14 5.66
C ILE A 53 -5.41 4.73 5.41
N ALA A 54 -5.87 4.47 4.20
CA ALA A 54 -6.22 3.12 3.76
C ALA A 54 -5.05 2.54 2.95
N LEU A 55 -4.62 1.34 3.31
CA LEU A 55 -3.60 0.59 2.59
C LEU A 55 -4.25 -0.54 1.80
N ASN A 56 -3.90 -0.58 0.52
CA ASN A 56 -4.32 -1.62 -0.41
C ASN A 56 -3.11 -2.44 -0.87
N GLN A 57 -3.26 -3.75 -0.94
CA GLN A 57 -2.26 -4.65 -1.50
C GLN A 57 -2.82 -5.36 -2.72
N TRP A 58 -2.36 -5.00 -3.91
CA TRP A 58 -2.93 -5.52 -5.16
C TRP A 58 -1.98 -6.35 -6.02
N GLY A 59 -2.36 -7.62 -6.25
CA GLY A 59 -1.76 -8.46 -7.27
C GLY A 59 -0.27 -8.72 -7.04
N LEU A 60 0.12 -8.91 -5.78
CA LEU A 60 1.52 -8.93 -5.36
C LEU A 60 2.12 -10.33 -5.24
N GLY A 61 1.33 -11.39 -5.38
CA GLY A 61 1.82 -12.77 -5.27
C GLY A 61 2.68 -12.95 -4.01
N ASN A 62 3.95 -13.26 -4.21
CA ASN A 62 4.93 -13.48 -3.14
C ASN A 62 5.31 -12.20 -2.35
N CYS A 63 5.01 -11.00 -2.84
CA CYS A 63 5.21 -9.74 -2.13
C CYS A 63 3.97 -9.31 -1.31
N THR A 64 3.08 -10.23 -0.94
CA THR A 64 1.91 -9.89 -0.11
C THR A 64 2.32 -9.82 1.37
N GLU A 65 2.06 -8.69 2.02
CA GLU A 65 2.27 -8.50 3.45
C GLU A 65 1.01 -8.87 4.23
N LEU A 66 1.15 -9.55 5.36
CA LEU A 66 0.04 -9.79 6.28
C LEU A 66 0.19 -8.90 7.51
N TYR A 67 -0.50 -7.77 7.51
CA TYR A 67 -0.36 -6.77 8.56
C TYR A 67 -1.04 -7.23 9.83
N LYS A 68 -0.25 -7.48 10.88
CA LYS A 68 -0.74 -7.79 12.23
C LYS A 68 -1.06 -6.53 13.03
N MET A 69 -2.23 -6.50 13.65
CA MET A 69 -2.68 -5.43 14.56
C MET A 69 -1.75 -5.33 15.77
N GLY A 70 -1.43 -4.10 16.17
CA GLY A 70 -0.50 -3.81 17.27
C GLY A 70 0.98 -3.78 16.87
N ASN A 71 1.35 -4.32 15.71
CA ASN A 71 2.71 -4.20 15.18
C ASN A 71 2.93 -2.83 14.53
N GLN A 72 4.17 -2.36 14.57
CA GLN A 72 4.60 -1.13 13.92
C GLN A 72 5.31 -1.44 12.60
N TYR A 73 5.04 -0.61 11.59
CA TYR A 73 5.57 -0.78 10.24
C TYR A 73 6.11 0.53 9.69
N PHE A 74 7.13 0.42 8.86
CA PHE A 74 7.67 1.47 8.00
C PHE A 74 7.27 1.18 6.55
N ILE A 75 6.50 2.08 5.93
CA ILE A 75 5.79 1.80 4.69
C ILE A 75 6.15 2.82 3.62
N PHE A 76 6.48 2.32 2.43
CA PHE A 76 6.54 3.10 1.21
C PHE A 76 5.22 2.90 0.45
N GLY A 77 4.44 3.98 0.32
CA GLY A 77 3.12 3.94 -0.31
C GLY A 77 3.08 4.71 -1.62
N TYR A 78 2.30 4.21 -2.56
CA TYR A 78 2.01 4.85 -3.85
C TYR A 78 0.54 5.25 -3.89
N GLU A 79 0.25 6.52 -4.13
CA GLU A 79 -1.09 7.09 -3.99
C GLU A 79 -2.03 6.60 -5.08
N VAL A 80 -3.18 6.09 -4.67
CA VAL A 80 -4.27 5.73 -5.57
C VAL A 80 -5.35 6.80 -5.45
N LYS A 81 -5.62 7.48 -6.56
CA LYS A 81 -6.66 8.52 -6.67
C LYS A 81 -7.97 7.97 -7.24
N GLY A 82 -7.91 6.81 -7.89
CA GLY A 82 -9.08 6.14 -8.44
C GLY A 82 -8.77 4.72 -8.87
N PHE A 83 -9.84 3.96 -9.08
CA PHE A 83 -9.77 2.56 -9.49
C PHE A 83 -10.49 2.39 -10.82
N ARG A 84 -9.93 1.56 -11.70
CA ARG A 84 -10.57 1.20 -12.96
C ARG A 84 -10.44 -0.30 -13.20
N SER A 85 -11.59 -0.94 -13.44
CA SER A 85 -11.62 -2.29 -13.98
C SER A 85 -11.42 -2.25 -15.49
N LYS A 86 -10.53 -3.10 -16.00
CA LYS A 86 -10.48 -3.45 -17.43
C LYS A 86 -10.93 -4.90 -17.58
N LYS A 87 -11.84 -5.15 -18.53
CA LYS A 87 -12.16 -6.51 -18.97
C LYS A 87 -10.86 -7.15 -19.45
N LYS A 88 -10.59 -8.37 -18.98
CA LYS A 88 -9.44 -9.16 -19.37
C LYS A 88 -9.54 -9.48 -20.86
N GLU A 89 -8.73 -8.84 -21.70
CA GLU A 89 -8.50 -9.34 -23.05
C GLU A 89 -7.69 -10.63 -22.90
N TYR A 90 -8.29 -11.76 -23.24
CA TYR A 90 -7.69 -13.08 -23.09
C TYR A 90 -6.68 -13.33 -24.21
N ASN A 91 -5.59 -12.57 -24.23
CA ASN A 91 -4.45 -12.88 -25.11
C ASN A 91 -3.55 -13.90 -24.40
N SER A 92 -3.79 -15.17 -24.72
CA SER A 92 -3.09 -16.37 -24.23
C SER A 92 -1.65 -16.48 -24.74
N LYS A 93 -0.82 -15.45 -24.53
CA LYS A 93 0.63 -15.49 -24.78
C LYS A 93 1.41 -14.75 -23.71
N ILE A 94 1.31 -15.19 -22.46
CA ILE A 94 2.33 -14.83 -21.46
C ILE A 94 3.37 -15.93 -21.48
N LYS A 95 4.45 -15.71 -22.24
CA LYS A 95 5.71 -16.41 -21.98
C LYS A 95 6.17 -15.99 -20.58
N SER A 96 6.38 -16.97 -19.71
CA SER A 96 7.02 -16.81 -18.41
C SER A 96 8.46 -16.34 -18.62
N ASN A 97 8.63 -15.03 -18.80
CA ASN A 97 9.95 -14.42 -18.67
C ASN A 97 10.17 -14.13 -17.19
N ASN A 98 11.38 -14.40 -16.71
CA ASN A 98 11.85 -14.13 -15.33
C ASN A 98 11.95 -12.62 -15.05
N THR A 99 10.90 -11.86 -15.32
CA THR A 99 10.82 -10.44 -14.96
C THR A 99 10.50 -10.34 -13.46
N PRO A 100 11.24 -9.49 -12.72
CA PRO A 100 10.96 -9.27 -11.31
C PRO A 100 9.51 -8.79 -11.11
N PRO A 101 8.89 -9.11 -9.95
CA PRO A 101 7.53 -8.68 -9.67
C PRO A 101 7.46 -7.15 -9.75
N PRO A 102 6.44 -6.59 -10.43
CA PRO A 102 6.29 -5.15 -10.58
C PRO A 102 6.12 -4.50 -9.21
N LEU A 103 6.73 -3.32 -9.01
CA LEU A 103 6.51 -2.54 -7.79
C LEU A 103 5.03 -2.14 -7.67
N PRO A 104 4.48 -2.00 -6.45
CA PRO A 104 3.05 -1.73 -6.23
C PRO A 104 2.51 -0.54 -7.04
N GLY A 105 3.31 0.51 -7.23
CA GLY A 105 2.94 1.71 -7.99
C GLY A 105 2.97 1.58 -9.51
N GLU A 106 3.55 0.53 -10.10
CA GLU A 106 3.71 0.42 -11.56
C GLU A 106 2.39 0.28 -12.33
N LYS A 107 1.32 -0.12 -11.66
CA LYS A 107 -0.03 -0.26 -12.25
C LYS A 107 -0.88 1.01 -12.11
N ILE A 108 -0.33 2.05 -11.49
CA ILE A 108 -0.97 3.36 -11.34
C ILE A 108 -0.55 4.22 -12.52
N ASP A 109 -1.53 4.72 -13.29
CA ASP A 109 -1.22 5.63 -14.38
C ASP A 109 -0.86 7.05 -13.89
N LYS A 110 -0.43 7.92 -14.81
CA LYS A 110 -0.06 9.31 -14.50
C LYS A 110 -1.14 10.14 -13.80
N ASN A 111 -2.40 9.71 -13.83
CA ASN A 111 -3.52 10.37 -13.18
C ASN A 111 -3.82 9.79 -11.78
N GLY A 112 -3.02 8.83 -11.31
CA GLY A 112 -3.25 8.15 -10.04
C GLY A 112 -4.28 7.03 -10.13
N ILE A 113 -4.62 6.54 -11.33
CA ILE A 113 -5.65 5.49 -11.50
C ILE A 113 -5.01 4.11 -11.49
N LEU A 114 -5.33 3.32 -10.47
CA LEU A 114 -4.94 1.92 -10.40
C LEU A 114 -5.85 1.10 -11.33
N THR A 115 -5.27 0.57 -12.40
CA THR A 115 -6.01 -0.29 -13.35
C THR A 115 -5.82 -1.77 -12.99
N THR A 116 -6.92 -2.50 -12.83
CA THR A 116 -6.89 -3.91 -12.45
C THR A 116 -7.64 -4.76 -13.48
N LEU A 117 -7.16 -6.00 -13.70
CA LEU A 117 -7.73 -6.95 -14.65
C LEU A 117 -8.85 -7.81 -14.04
N ASN A 118 -9.01 -7.77 -12.72
CA ASN A 118 -9.86 -8.68 -11.94
C ASN A 118 -10.85 -7.97 -11.02
N TYR A 119 -10.88 -6.63 -10.96
CA TYR A 119 -11.94 -5.98 -10.17
C TYR A 119 -13.26 -6.20 -10.88
N ASP A 120 -14.18 -6.88 -10.22
CA ASP A 120 -15.58 -6.69 -10.53
C ASP A 120 -15.98 -5.23 -10.22
N LYS A 121 -17.12 -4.81 -10.77
CA LYS A 121 -17.66 -3.48 -10.51
C LYS A 121 -17.80 -3.21 -9.00
N GLU A 122 -18.18 -4.23 -8.24
CA GLU A 122 -18.38 -4.13 -6.79
C GLU A 122 -17.09 -3.84 -6.00
N GLU A 123 -15.94 -4.39 -6.39
CA GLU A 123 -14.65 -4.10 -5.75
C GLU A 123 -14.20 -2.68 -6.08
N THR A 124 -14.45 -2.23 -7.31
CA THR A 124 -14.18 -0.84 -7.71
C THR A 124 -15.05 0.12 -6.91
N ASP A 125 -16.34 -0.21 -6.75
CA ASP A 125 -17.29 0.58 -5.95
C ASP A 125 -16.92 0.57 -4.46
N TYR A 126 -16.45 -0.56 -3.93
CA TYR A 126 -15.98 -0.70 -2.55
C TYR A 126 -14.83 0.28 -2.28
N TRP A 127 -13.78 0.24 -3.09
CA TRP A 127 -12.63 1.13 -2.94
C TRP A 127 -12.96 2.59 -3.27
N GLY A 128 -13.89 2.83 -4.21
CA GLY A 128 -14.45 4.14 -4.46
C GLY A 128 -15.14 4.75 -3.22
N LYS A 129 -15.78 3.94 -2.37
CA LYS A 129 -16.33 4.40 -1.08
C LYS A 129 -15.24 4.69 -0.05
N ILE A 130 -14.17 3.90 -0.02
CA ILE A 130 -13.03 4.14 0.88
C ILE A 130 -12.34 5.47 0.54
N LEU A 131 -12.12 5.75 -0.75
CA LEU A 131 -11.51 6.99 -1.25
C LEU A 131 -12.25 8.27 -0.82
N LYS A 132 -13.55 8.20 -0.53
CA LYS A 132 -14.33 9.36 -0.06
C LYS A 132 -13.95 9.78 1.36
N ASN A 133 -13.40 8.87 2.15
CA ASN A 133 -13.13 9.08 3.57
C ASN A 133 -11.63 9.06 3.89
N TYR A 134 -10.85 8.30 3.13
CA TYR A 134 -9.43 8.07 3.37
C TYR A 134 -8.64 8.26 2.09
N ARG A 135 -7.45 8.84 2.22
CA ARG A 135 -6.42 8.68 1.17
C ARG A 135 -5.99 7.22 1.12
N VAL A 136 -5.93 6.69 -0.10
CA VAL A 136 -5.59 5.30 -0.35
C VAL A 136 -4.20 5.22 -0.94
N PHE A 137 -3.39 4.31 -0.39
CA PHE A 137 -2.07 4.01 -0.90
C PHE A 137 -1.95 2.53 -1.17
N THR A 138 -1.31 2.15 -2.27
CA THR A 138 -0.91 0.78 -2.49
C THR A 138 0.53 0.54 -2.01
N THR A 139 0.76 -0.63 -1.43
CA THR A 139 2.03 -1.07 -0.84
C THR A 139 2.17 -2.59 -1.00
N SER A 140 3.30 -3.16 -0.59
CA SER A 140 3.58 -4.61 -0.57
C SER A 140 4.57 -4.95 0.54
N SER A 141 4.83 -6.24 0.78
CA SER A 141 5.90 -6.67 1.71
C SER A 141 7.28 -6.22 1.23
N CYS A 142 7.47 -6.13 -0.08
CA CYS A 142 8.68 -5.62 -0.72
C CYS A 142 8.86 -4.10 -0.57
N SER A 143 7.85 -3.40 -0.04
CA SER A 143 7.86 -1.97 0.27
C SER A 143 7.43 -1.68 1.73
N THR A 144 7.48 -2.71 2.58
CA THR A 144 7.12 -2.65 4.00
C THR A 144 8.28 -3.20 4.83
N PHE A 145 8.66 -2.51 5.89
CA PHE A 145 9.80 -2.89 6.73
C PHE A 145 9.46 -2.74 8.21
N HIS A 146 10.21 -3.43 9.06
CA HIS A 146 10.19 -3.14 10.49
C HIS A 146 10.86 -1.77 10.75
N PRO A 147 10.32 -0.93 11.66
CA PRO A 147 10.91 0.37 12.01
C PRO A 147 12.37 0.28 12.46
N ASP A 148 12.75 -0.83 13.11
CA ASP A 148 14.09 -1.05 13.65
C ASP A 148 15.07 -1.74 12.68
N SER A 149 14.64 -2.02 11.46
CA SER A 149 15.53 -2.62 10.46
C SER A 149 16.68 -1.65 10.10
N GLU A 150 17.86 -2.21 9.78
CA GLU A 150 19.01 -1.40 9.35
C GLU A 150 18.70 -0.53 8.12
N PHE A 151 17.83 -1.05 7.23
CA PHE A 151 17.34 -0.30 6.09
C PHE A 151 16.55 0.95 6.53
N THR A 152 15.56 0.78 7.42
CA THR A 152 14.77 1.91 7.94
C THR A 152 15.64 2.93 8.67
N LYS A 153 16.59 2.49 9.50
CA LYS A 153 17.54 3.38 10.18
C LYS A 153 18.36 4.20 9.18
N THR A 154 18.81 3.58 8.10
CA THR A 154 19.58 4.26 7.04
C THR A 154 18.73 5.31 6.34
N VAL A 155 17.49 4.99 5.98
CA VAL A 155 16.55 5.93 5.35
C VAL A 155 16.27 7.14 6.26
N LYS A 156 16.02 6.90 7.56
CA LYS A 156 15.82 7.97 8.54
C LYS A 156 17.04 8.88 8.67
N LYS A 157 18.25 8.31 8.72
CA LYS A 157 19.51 9.09 8.80
C LYS A 157 19.70 9.98 7.56
N GLN A 158 19.43 9.46 6.36
CA GLN A 158 19.54 10.23 5.11
C GLN A 158 18.53 11.40 5.04
N GLN A 159 17.34 11.24 5.62
CA GLN A 159 16.36 12.34 5.71
C GLN A 159 16.76 13.43 6.70
N LEU A 160 17.38 13.05 7.83
CA LEU A 160 17.89 14.03 8.80
C LEU A 160 19.08 14.83 8.23
N SER A 161 19.97 14.19 7.48
CA SER A 161 21.13 14.88 6.88
C SER A 161 20.75 15.82 5.73
N THR A 162 19.63 15.59 5.04
CA THR A 162 19.14 16.46 3.95
C THR A 162 18.32 17.65 4.45
N ARG A 163 17.73 17.59 5.65
CA ARG A 163 17.04 18.73 6.28
C ARG A 163 17.98 19.74 6.94
N ALA A 164 19.24 19.37 7.23
CA ALA A 164 20.22 20.22 7.88
C ALA A 164 20.96 21.15 6.90
N LYS A 165 20.24 22.10 6.28
CA LYS A 165 20.80 23.38 5.78
C LYS A 165 19.72 24.45 5.82
N LYS A 166 19.59 25.14 6.95
CA LYS A 166 19.17 26.54 6.98
C LYS A 166 20.37 27.32 7.50
N HIS A 167 20.98 28.10 6.59
CA HIS A 167 21.89 29.19 6.95
C HIS A 167 21.09 30.30 7.62
#